data_AF-A0A5D2W6F6-F1
#
_entry.id   AF-A0A5D2W6F6-F1
#
_cell.length_a   1.000
_cell.length_b   1.000
_cell.length_c   1.000
_cell.angle_alpha   90.00
_cell.angle_beta   90.00
_cell.angle_gamma   90.00
#
_symmetry.space_group_name_H-M   'P 1'
#
loop_
_entity.id
_entity.type
_entity.pdbx_description
1 polymer ?
#
loop_
_entity_poly.entity_id
_entity_poly.type
_entity_poly.pdbx_seq_one_letter_code
_entity_poly.pdbx_strand_id
1 'polypeptide(L)'
;MGGSFLLFSYLLSVFASLPSFTVVKADSDLTRPSFTPINRDLYHSSDDLIEQIKSLVHRHPDKLTVETIKAGNKGYTSEITVVTYCQSRKETDDKSKFRILLSFGQHGRELITSELALRILSILSEEQFLPKMDRASLNGTLENVVIKVVPMENLNGRKLVEAGNLCERRNGRGVDLNRNWSVDWGKKEKDYDPYEENPGIAPFSEPETQIMRKIAISFDPHIWVNVHSGMEALFMPYDHKNRTPDGLPSQRMRLLLEELNNVHCHKRCMIGSGGGSVGYLAHGTATDYMHDVVRVPMSFTFEIYGDNTATLKDCFKMFNPVDHTTFKRVLNDWSAAFFTIFKLGPHQIDVHSKAAVSSMDKWVSIDEYFDGYLMGRRNRYGKKMEVLEVGMQEIRTYFRLFLLSSVLLLFMFCSRISKTGRQIVSAIPI
;
A
#
# COMPACT_ATOMS: atom_id res chain seq x y z
N MET A 1 69.65 -15.42 71.44
CA MET A 1 69.80 -14.08 70.84
C MET A 1 68.88 -14.06 69.63
N GLY A 2 67.61 -13.64 69.76
CA GLY A 2 67.12 -12.27 69.46
C GLY A 2 66.54 -12.29 68.03
N GLY A 3 65.24 -12.08 67.76
CA GLY A 3 64.56 -10.76 67.70
C GLY A 3 65.19 -9.90 66.59
N SER A 4 64.53 -9.15 65.69
CA SER A 4 63.23 -8.48 65.69
C SER A 4 63.29 -7.43 64.53
N PHE A 5 62.14 -7.03 63.96
CA PHE A 5 61.84 -5.68 63.38
C PHE A 5 62.56 -5.22 62.09
N LEU A 6 61.86 -4.96 60.97
CA LEU A 6 61.09 -3.74 60.57
C LEU A 6 61.94 -2.53 60.11
N LEU A 7 61.42 -1.90 59.03
CA LEU A 7 61.56 -0.52 58.55
C LEU A 7 62.56 -0.17 57.42
N PHE A 8 61.94 0.27 56.31
CA PHE A 8 62.23 1.45 55.47
C PHE A 8 63.57 1.53 54.72
N SER A 9 63.49 1.55 53.38
CA SER A 9 63.69 2.76 52.56
C SER A 9 64.04 2.41 51.10
N TYR A 10 63.74 3.35 50.19
CA TYR A 10 64.14 3.40 48.77
C TYR A 10 63.29 2.64 47.73
N LEU A 11 62.12 3.23 47.43
CA LEU A 11 61.50 3.16 46.10
C LEU A 11 61.37 4.60 45.59
N LEU A 12 62.38 5.07 44.87
CA LEU A 12 62.40 6.39 44.25
C LEU A 12 63.30 6.34 43.02
N SER A 13 62.69 6.16 41.85
CA SER A 13 63.17 6.69 40.55
C SER A 13 62.50 6.04 39.32
N VAL A 14 61.18 6.18 39.14
CA VAL A 14 60.60 6.26 37.77
C VAL A 14 59.33 7.12 37.82
N PHE A 15 59.49 8.43 37.74
CA PHE A 15 58.41 9.34 37.33
C PHE A 15 59.01 10.38 36.39
N ALA A 16 59.01 10.06 35.09
CA ALA A 16 59.15 11.03 34.03
C ALA A 16 58.41 10.50 32.79
N SER A 17 57.54 11.34 32.23
CA SER A 17 56.68 11.15 31.05
C SER A 17 55.28 10.54 31.27
N LEU A 18 54.42 11.29 31.97
CA LEU A 18 52.98 11.27 31.69
C LEU A 18 52.74 12.21 30.49
N PRO A 19 52.04 11.78 29.41
CA PRO A 19 51.58 12.71 28.40
C PRO A 19 50.51 13.61 29.03
N SER A 20 50.64 14.91 28.83
CA SER A 20 49.63 15.89 29.20
C SER A 20 48.29 15.48 28.60
N PHE A 21 47.36 15.02 29.44
CA PHE A 21 45.96 14.95 29.06
C PHE A 21 45.47 16.38 28.91
N THR A 22 45.50 16.90 27.68
CA THR A 22 44.63 17.99 27.31
C THR A 22 43.20 17.48 27.49
N VAL A 23 42.51 18.05 28.47
CA VAL A 23 41.05 17.97 28.54
C VAL A 23 40.55 18.66 27.27
N VAL A 24 40.36 17.86 26.21
CA VAL A 24 39.50 18.25 25.12
C VAL A 24 38.12 18.33 25.75
N LYS A 25 37.71 19.56 26.08
CA LYS A 25 36.33 19.86 26.41
C LYS A 25 35.55 19.52 25.14
N ALA A 26 35.04 18.30 25.07
CA ALA A 26 34.04 17.94 24.11
C ALA A 26 32.84 18.83 24.46
N ASP A 27 32.63 19.89 23.68
CA ASP A 27 31.30 20.44 23.51
C ASP A 27 30.48 19.35 22.85
N SER A 28 29.95 18.44 23.67
CA SER A 28 28.79 17.66 23.29
C SER A 28 27.67 18.68 23.14
N ASP A 29 27.43 19.09 21.90
CA ASP A 29 26.26 19.86 21.52
C ASP A 29 25.01 19.02 21.82
N LEU A 30 24.58 19.03 23.09
CA LEU A 30 23.45 18.29 23.67
C LEU A 30 22.11 18.91 23.27
N THR A 31 22.06 19.74 22.22
CA THR A 31 20.87 20.52 21.86
C THR A 31 20.24 20.19 20.52
N ARG A 32 20.81 19.29 19.71
CA ARG A 32 20.11 18.80 18.50
C ARG A 32 19.12 17.69 18.88
N PRO A 33 17.80 17.87 18.63
CA PRO A 33 16.85 16.79 18.84
C PRO A 33 17.26 15.59 17.98
N SER A 34 17.15 14.39 18.55
CA SER A 34 17.47 13.12 17.86
C SER A 34 16.51 12.77 16.71
N PHE A 35 15.51 13.63 16.46
CA PHE A 35 14.46 13.49 15.48
C PHE A 35 14.10 14.86 14.89
N THR A 36 13.77 14.90 13.60
CA THR A 36 13.29 16.12 12.95
C THR A 36 11.78 16.27 13.17
N PRO A 37 11.29 17.38 13.75
CA PRO A 37 9.85 17.60 13.92
C PRO A 37 9.16 17.93 12.60
N ILE A 38 7.83 17.78 12.57
CA ILE A 38 7.01 18.18 11.42
C ILE A 38 7.05 19.71 11.29
N ASN A 39 7.54 20.21 10.15
CA ASN A 39 7.51 21.64 9.84
C ASN A 39 6.13 22.04 9.28
N ARG A 40 5.37 22.83 10.04
CA ARG A 40 4.01 23.28 9.67
C ARG A 40 3.98 24.38 8.59
N ASP A 41 5.12 24.96 8.24
CA ASP A 41 5.23 25.84 7.07
C ASP A 41 5.36 25.04 5.75
N LEU A 42 5.63 23.74 5.85
CA LEU A 42 5.75 22.82 4.71
C LEU A 42 4.58 21.84 4.63
N TYR A 43 4.12 21.33 5.77
CA TYR A 43 3.14 20.25 5.83
C TYR A 43 1.88 20.66 6.60
N HIS A 44 0.75 20.46 5.94
CA HIS A 44 -0.55 20.60 6.56
C HIS A 44 -0.78 19.51 7.60
N SER A 45 -1.66 19.79 8.59
CA SER A 45 -2.26 18.70 9.35
C SER A 45 -3.24 17.92 8.47
N SER A 46 -3.57 16.71 8.89
CA SER A 46 -4.50 15.85 8.16
C SER A 46 -5.87 16.49 8.00
N ASP A 47 -6.35 17.16 9.06
CA ASP A 47 -7.63 17.86 9.05
C ASP A 47 -7.55 19.11 8.12
N ASP A 48 -6.48 19.92 8.23
CA ASP A 48 -6.29 21.11 7.37
C ASP A 48 -6.15 20.75 5.87
N LEU A 49 -5.42 19.68 5.56
CA LEU A 49 -5.20 19.22 4.18
C LEU A 49 -6.52 18.82 3.54
N ILE A 50 -7.34 18.04 4.25
CA ILE A 50 -8.65 17.62 3.77
C ILE A 50 -9.60 18.82 3.66
N GLU A 51 -9.55 19.78 4.57
CA GLU A 51 -10.32 21.01 4.49
C GLU A 51 -9.93 21.86 3.28
N GLN A 52 -8.63 22.02 3.00
CA GLN A 52 -8.15 22.73 1.81
C GLN A 52 -8.60 22.05 0.52
N ILE A 53 -8.55 20.72 0.45
CA ILE A 53 -9.04 19.96 -0.70
C ILE A 53 -10.55 20.16 -0.90
N LYS A 54 -11.35 20.10 0.18
CA LYS A 54 -12.80 20.34 0.10
C LYS A 54 -13.10 21.78 -0.33
N SER A 55 -12.34 22.75 0.17
CA SER A 55 -12.43 24.16 -0.21
C SER A 55 -12.04 24.40 -1.67
N LEU A 56 -11.06 23.67 -2.18
CA LEU A 56 -10.70 23.66 -3.60
C LEU A 56 -11.85 23.14 -4.47
N VAL A 57 -12.45 22.01 -4.07
CA VAL A 57 -13.61 21.44 -4.77
C VAL A 57 -14.80 22.41 -4.75
N HIS A 58 -15.06 23.08 -3.63
CA HIS A 58 -16.13 24.06 -3.50
C HIS A 58 -15.96 25.25 -4.46
N ARG A 59 -14.73 25.69 -4.71
CA ARG A 59 -14.41 26.80 -5.62
C ARG A 59 -14.42 26.40 -7.10
N HIS A 60 -14.25 25.10 -7.41
CA HIS A 60 -14.21 24.56 -8.78
C HIS A 60 -15.20 23.39 -9.00
N PRO A 61 -16.50 23.58 -8.73
CA PRO A 61 -17.50 22.51 -8.86
C PRO A 61 -17.77 22.09 -10.31
N ASP A 62 -17.31 22.89 -11.28
CA ASP A 62 -17.33 22.61 -12.72
C ASP A 62 -16.34 21.51 -13.13
N LYS A 63 -15.22 21.38 -12.39
CA LYS A 63 -14.13 20.42 -12.68
C LYS A 63 -13.98 19.34 -11.62
N LEU A 64 -14.26 19.65 -10.35
CA LEU A 64 -14.00 18.79 -9.21
C LEU A 64 -15.27 18.39 -8.50
N THR A 65 -15.30 17.14 -8.04
CA THR A 65 -16.32 16.64 -7.11
C THR A 65 -15.64 15.87 -6.00
N VAL A 66 -16.27 15.79 -4.83
CA VAL A 66 -15.73 15.10 -3.68
C VAL A 66 -16.78 14.18 -3.07
N GLU A 67 -16.34 12.98 -2.70
CA GLU A 67 -17.12 12.04 -1.90
C GLU A 67 -16.28 11.56 -0.71
N THR A 68 -16.94 11.20 0.38
CA THR A 68 -16.29 10.55 1.53
C THR A 68 -16.91 9.18 1.72
N ILE A 69 -16.08 8.14 1.58
CA ILE A 69 -16.50 6.75 1.75
C ILE A 69 -16.11 6.31 3.15
N LYS A 70 -17.07 5.77 3.89
CA LYS A 70 -16.85 5.27 5.26
C LYS A 70 -17.02 3.76 5.30
N ALA A 71 -16.18 3.09 6.07
CA ALA A 71 -16.29 1.68 6.37
C ALA A 71 -15.85 1.40 7.81
N GLY A 72 -16.31 0.29 8.36
CA GLY A 72 -15.92 -0.13 9.70
C GLY A 72 -15.84 -1.65 9.81
N ASN A 73 -14.93 -2.11 10.66
CA ASN A 73 -14.78 -3.53 10.97
C ASN A 73 -14.35 -3.70 12.43
N LYS A 74 -15.12 -4.49 13.20
CA LYS A 74 -14.84 -4.83 14.61
C LYS A 74 -14.53 -3.61 15.49
N GLY A 75 -15.37 -2.57 15.41
CA GLY A 75 -15.24 -1.36 16.24
C GLY A 75 -14.19 -0.34 15.78
N TYR A 76 -13.46 -0.62 14.70
CA TYR A 76 -12.55 0.32 14.06
C TYR A 76 -13.16 0.85 12.77
N THR A 77 -13.12 2.17 12.57
CA THR A 77 -13.71 2.85 11.41
C THR A 77 -12.66 3.62 10.63
N SER A 78 -12.83 3.69 9.33
CA SER A 78 -12.07 4.57 8.46
C SER A 78 -12.98 5.36 7.53
N GLU A 79 -12.53 6.56 7.19
CA GLU A 79 -13.11 7.41 6.17
C GLU A 79 -12.04 7.80 5.16
N ILE A 80 -12.35 7.67 3.88
CA ILE A 80 -11.46 8.04 2.78
C ILE A 80 -12.17 9.07 1.93
N THR A 81 -11.52 10.22 1.76
CA THR A 81 -11.95 11.26 0.82
C THR A 81 -11.50 10.88 -0.58
N VAL A 82 -12.38 11.02 -1.56
CA VAL A 82 -12.07 10.78 -2.98
C VAL A 82 -12.48 12.02 -3.76
N VAL A 83 -11.55 12.58 -4.51
CA VAL A 83 -11.81 13.72 -5.40
C VAL A 83 -11.81 13.23 -6.84
N THR A 84 -12.84 13.56 -7.59
CA THR A 84 -12.92 13.23 -9.02
C THR A 84 -12.77 14.50 -9.84
N TYR A 85 -11.78 14.52 -10.72
CA TYR A 85 -11.58 15.54 -11.74
C TYR A 85 -12.17 15.11 -13.09
N CYS A 86 -12.90 16.03 -13.72
CA CYS A 86 -13.41 15.90 -15.08
C CYS A 86 -13.59 17.27 -15.74
N GLN A 87 -12.92 17.55 -16.85
CA GLN A 87 -12.91 18.89 -17.47
C GLN A 87 -14.26 19.33 -18.08
N SER A 88 -15.10 18.38 -18.49
CA SER A 88 -16.43 18.67 -19.01
C SER A 88 -17.42 17.63 -18.51
N ARG A 89 -18.24 18.04 -17.54
CA ARG A 89 -19.29 17.26 -16.92
C ARG A 89 -20.56 17.21 -17.79
N LYS A 90 -20.41 17.01 -19.10
CA LYS A 90 -21.53 16.56 -19.93
C LYS A 90 -22.01 15.23 -19.36
N GLU A 91 -23.31 14.93 -19.43
CA GLU A 91 -23.90 13.64 -19.01
C GLU A 91 -23.42 12.47 -19.90
N THR A 92 -22.12 12.33 -20.07
CA THR A 92 -21.49 11.18 -20.71
C THR A 92 -21.01 10.24 -19.62
N ASP A 93 -21.24 8.94 -19.83
CA ASP A 93 -20.81 7.88 -18.92
C ASP A 93 -19.28 7.94 -18.73
N ASP A 94 -18.82 8.03 -17.48
CA ASP A 94 -17.38 8.03 -17.14
C ASP A 94 -16.66 6.79 -17.71
N LYS A 95 -17.40 5.70 -17.97
CA LYS A 95 -16.85 4.50 -18.61
C LYS A 95 -16.35 4.72 -20.03
N SER A 96 -16.84 5.74 -20.74
CA SER A 96 -16.37 6.07 -22.09
C SER A 96 -15.07 6.88 -22.09
N LYS A 97 -14.63 7.37 -20.93
CA LYS A 97 -13.41 8.17 -20.77
C LYS A 97 -12.25 7.32 -20.30
N PHE A 98 -11.03 7.81 -20.53
CA PHE A 98 -9.82 7.21 -19.98
C PHE A 98 -9.76 7.48 -18.48
N ARG A 99 -9.54 6.44 -17.68
CA ARG A 99 -9.72 6.48 -16.22
C ARG A 99 -8.39 6.29 -15.50
N ILE A 100 -8.03 7.24 -14.64
CA ILE A 100 -6.80 7.22 -13.86
C ILE A 100 -7.16 7.29 -12.38
N LEU A 101 -6.67 6.34 -11.58
CA LEU A 101 -6.82 6.35 -10.12
C LEU A 101 -5.46 6.61 -9.48
N LEU A 102 -5.36 7.67 -8.70
CA LEU A 102 -4.16 8.01 -7.95
C LEU A 102 -4.45 7.89 -6.46
N SER A 103 -3.57 7.24 -5.72
CA SER A 103 -3.73 7.10 -4.28
C SER A 103 -2.45 7.45 -3.51
N PHE A 104 -2.64 8.15 -2.39
CA PHE A 104 -1.58 8.80 -1.62
C PHE A 104 -1.81 8.56 -0.12
N GLY A 105 -0.75 8.75 0.68
CA GLY A 105 -0.85 8.68 2.14
C GLY A 105 -1.31 7.33 2.67
N GLN A 106 -0.90 6.23 2.04
CA GLN A 106 -1.16 4.87 2.53
C GLN A 106 -0.36 4.57 3.79
N HIS A 107 0.87 5.07 3.89
CA HIS A 107 1.65 4.99 5.13
C HIS A 107 1.61 6.30 5.92
N GLY A 108 1.43 6.15 7.24
CA GLY A 108 1.18 7.26 8.17
C GLY A 108 2.31 8.29 8.25
N ARG A 109 3.56 7.94 7.92
CA ARG A 109 4.74 8.82 8.00
C ARG A 109 5.15 9.51 6.70
N GLU A 110 4.49 9.18 5.59
CA GLU A 110 4.83 9.67 4.25
C GLU A 110 3.97 10.91 3.92
N LEU A 111 4.25 12.06 4.55
CA LEU A 111 3.44 13.28 4.45
C LEU A 111 3.53 13.94 3.08
N ILE A 112 4.72 13.93 2.47
CA ILE A 112 4.97 14.55 1.16
C ILE A 112 4.04 14.02 0.05
N THR A 113 3.55 12.79 0.17
CA THR A 113 2.64 12.16 -0.79
C THR A 113 1.27 12.87 -0.80
N SER A 114 0.72 13.20 0.38
CA SER A 114 -0.56 13.89 0.51
C SER A 114 -0.48 15.35 0.04
N GLU A 115 0.66 16.02 0.28
CA GLU A 115 0.93 17.37 -0.25
C GLU A 115 0.97 17.38 -1.79
N LEU A 116 1.55 16.32 -2.38
CA LEU A 116 1.53 16.13 -3.83
C LEU A 116 0.11 15.94 -4.37
N ALA A 117 -0.76 15.23 -3.66
CA ALA A 117 -2.16 15.07 -4.05
C ALA A 117 -2.89 16.43 -4.11
N LEU A 118 -2.72 17.27 -3.08
CA LEU A 118 -3.27 18.63 -3.06
C LEU A 118 -2.70 19.46 -4.21
N ARG A 119 -1.38 19.41 -4.43
CA ARG A 119 -0.72 20.14 -5.53
C ARG A 119 -1.26 19.74 -6.90
N ILE A 120 -1.44 18.43 -7.17
CA ILE A 120 -2.00 17.93 -8.43
C ILE A 120 -3.42 18.47 -8.63
N LEU A 121 -4.27 18.39 -7.60
CA LEU A 121 -5.64 18.90 -7.66
C LEU A 121 -5.67 20.41 -7.92
N SER A 122 -4.80 21.19 -7.28
CA SER A 122 -4.68 22.64 -7.52
C SER A 122 -4.23 22.98 -8.94
N ILE A 123 -3.41 22.14 -9.58
CA ILE A 123 -3.01 22.34 -10.98
C ILE A 123 -4.15 21.96 -11.94
N LEU A 124 -4.87 20.86 -11.64
CA LEU A 124 -6.04 20.42 -12.42
C LEU A 124 -7.18 21.46 -12.36
N SER A 125 -7.35 22.14 -11.22
CA SER A 125 -8.30 23.25 -11.05
C SER A 125 -7.75 24.61 -11.48
N GLU A 126 -6.52 24.68 -12.00
CA GLU A 126 -5.90 25.90 -12.53
C GLU A 126 -5.64 27.01 -11.48
N GLU A 127 -5.55 26.67 -10.21
CA GLU A 127 -5.11 27.61 -9.16
C GLU A 127 -3.59 27.67 -9.04
N GLN A 128 -2.92 26.60 -9.48
CA GLN A 128 -1.48 26.48 -9.47
C GLN A 128 -0.99 25.99 -10.84
N PHE A 129 0.26 26.28 -11.15
CA PHE A 129 0.81 26.02 -12.48
C PHE A 129 2.17 25.34 -12.39
N LEU A 130 2.40 24.45 -13.34
CA LEU A 130 3.70 23.83 -13.55
C LEU A 130 4.59 24.72 -14.43
N PRO A 131 5.87 24.89 -14.08
CA PRO A 131 6.82 25.57 -14.97
C PRO A 131 6.89 24.86 -16.32
N LYS A 132 6.89 25.63 -17.42
CA LYS A 132 7.11 25.12 -18.80
C LYS A 132 6.06 24.14 -19.35
N MET A 133 4.87 24.10 -18.76
CA MET A 133 3.78 23.24 -19.25
C MET A 133 2.97 23.92 -20.36
N ASP A 134 2.84 23.25 -21.52
CA ASP A 134 1.92 23.67 -22.58
C ASP A 134 0.47 23.37 -22.19
N ARG A 135 -0.27 24.44 -21.87
CA ARG A 135 -1.67 24.39 -21.43
C ARG A 135 -2.64 23.95 -22.53
N ALA A 136 -2.37 24.32 -23.78
CA ALA A 136 -3.27 23.99 -24.88
C ALA A 136 -3.25 22.48 -25.16
N SER A 137 -2.04 21.89 -25.23
CA SER A 137 -1.89 20.43 -25.36
C SER A 137 -2.48 19.68 -24.16
N LEU A 138 -2.35 20.24 -22.95
CA LEU A 138 -2.89 19.60 -21.76
C LEU A 138 -4.42 19.57 -21.74
N ASN A 139 -5.08 20.70 -22.03
CA ASN A 139 -6.54 20.78 -22.01
C ASN A 139 -7.17 19.79 -23.00
N GLY A 140 -6.65 19.70 -24.23
CA GLY A 140 -7.15 18.73 -25.21
C GLY A 140 -6.97 17.27 -24.78
N THR A 141 -5.95 16.98 -23.96
CA THR A 141 -5.77 15.64 -23.39
C THR A 141 -6.78 15.37 -22.26
N LEU A 142 -6.96 16.33 -21.35
CA LEU A 142 -7.79 16.18 -20.15
C LEU A 142 -9.29 16.12 -20.45
N GLU A 143 -9.75 16.58 -21.62
CA GLU A 143 -11.15 16.47 -22.05
C GLU A 143 -11.72 15.04 -22.01
N ASN A 144 -10.88 14.04 -22.34
CA ASN A 144 -11.28 12.64 -22.42
C ASN A 144 -10.75 11.79 -21.25
N VAL A 145 -10.32 12.43 -20.16
CA VAL A 145 -9.77 11.76 -18.98
C VAL A 145 -10.64 12.05 -17.75
N VAL A 146 -10.87 11.02 -16.94
CA VAL A 146 -11.41 11.14 -15.58
C VAL A 146 -10.33 10.68 -14.61
N ILE A 147 -10.04 11.52 -13.62
CA ILE A 147 -9.00 11.25 -12.62
C ILE A 147 -9.66 11.18 -11.25
N LYS A 148 -9.58 10.03 -10.59
CA LYS A 148 -9.89 9.90 -9.17
C LYS A 148 -8.62 10.02 -8.35
N VAL A 149 -8.62 10.91 -7.38
CA VAL A 149 -7.52 11.17 -6.46
C VAL A 149 -7.96 10.84 -5.05
N VAL A 150 -7.24 9.93 -4.41
CA VAL A 150 -7.37 9.61 -2.98
C VAL A 150 -6.19 10.27 -2.25
N PRO A 151 -6.36 11.48 -1.69
CA PRO A 151 -5.24 12.25 -1.15
C PRO A 151 -4.63 11.68 0.13
N MET A 152 -5.39 10.85 0.85
CA MET A 152 -4.96 10.19 2.07
C MET A 152 -5.79 8.93 2.31
N GLU A 153 -5.19 7.76 2.12
CA GLU A 153 -5.82 6.47 2.44
C GLU A 153 -5.86 6.21 3.95
N ASN A 154 -4.84 6.64 4.69
CA ASN A 154 -4.61 6.25 6.08
C ASN A 154 -4.70 7.44 7.05
N LEU A 155 -5.90 8.02 7.17
CA LEU A 155 -6.14 9.14 8.09
C LEU A 155 -5.80 8.80 9.55
N ASN A 156 -6.18 7.60 10.00
CA ASN A 156 -5.96 7.18 11.38
C ASN A 156 -4.47 7.00 11.71
N GLY A 157 -3.68 6.44 10.79
CA GLY A 157 -2.22 6.35 10.93
C GLY A 157 -1.54 7.72 10.88
N ARG A 158 -2.00 8.61 9.99
CA ARG A 158 -1.52 9.99 9.92
C ARG A 158 -1.73 10.74 11.25
N LYS A 159 -2.87 10.55 11.91
CA LYS A 159 -3.14 11.17 13.23
C LYS A 159 -2.16 10.72 14.31
N LEU A 160 -1.68 9.48 14.27
CA LEU A 160 -0.64 9.00 15.19
C LEU A 160 0.71 9.69 14.94
N VAL A 161 1.07 9.90 13.66
CA VAL A 161 2.27 10.64 13.28
C VAL A 161 2.21 12.09 13.73
N GLU A 162 1.07 12.75 13.50
CA GLU A 162 0.83 14.14 13.93
C GLU A 162 0.80 14.30 15.45
N ALA A 163 0.46 13.24 16.20
CA ALA A 163 0.55 13.18 17.65
C ALA A 163 1.96 12.88 18.18
N GLY A 164 2.96 12.72 17.30
CA GLY A 164 4.37 12.57 17.66
C GLY A 164 4.98 11.20 17.42
N ASN A 165 4.21 10.19 17.00
CA ASN A 165 4.77 8.90 16.59
C ASN A 165 5.31 8.98 15.15
N LEU A 166 6.39 9.75 14.94
CA LEU A 166 6.90 10.13 13.61
C LEU A 166 7.31 8.96 12.71
N CYS A 167 7.51 7.77 13.28
CA CYS A 167 7.86 6.56 12.56
C CYS A 167 6.64 5.68 12.21
N GLU A 168 5.42 6.04 12.62
CA GLU A 168 4.26 5.19 12.38
C GLU A 168 3.97 5.06 10.87
N ARG A 169 4.16 3.85 10.37
CA ARG A 169 3.85 3.47 8.99
C ARG A 169 2.40 3.01 8.85
N ARG A 170 1.90 2.28 9.83
CA ARG A 170 0.69 1.46 9.74
C ARG A 170 -0.56 2.30 10.00
N ASN A 171 -1.73 1.68 9.96
CA ASN A 171 -2.98 2.35 10.31
C ASN A 171 -3.18 2.50 11.83
N GLY A 172 -4.31 3.09 12.23
CA GLY A 172 -4.62 3.38 13.64
C GLY A 172 -4.73 2.17 14.57
N ARG A 173 -4.67 0.94 14.02
CA ARG A 173 -4.61 -0.30 14.82
C ARG A 173 -3.40 -1.18 14.49
N GLY A 174 -2.38 -0.60 13.86
CA GLY A 174 -1.09 -1.24 13.66
C GLY A 174 -1.06 -2.28 12.54
N VAL A 175 -1.88 -2.14 11.49
CA VAL A 175 -1.82 -2.97 10.27
C VAL A 175 -1.21 -2.17 9.12
N ASP A 176 -0.24 -2.76 8.42
CA ASP A 176 0.27 -2.20 7.17
C ASP A 176 -0.77 -2.41 6.05
N LEU A 177 -1.32 -1.31 5.57
CA LEU A 177 -2.32 -1.33 4.50
C LEU A 177 -1.75 -1.92 3.21
N ASN A 178 -0.45 -1.79 2.95
CA ASN A 178 0.23 -2.38 1.79
C ASN A 178 0.76 -3.81 2.04
N ARG A 179 0.24 -4.48 3.08
CA ARG A 179 0.38 -5.93 3.33
C ARG A 179 -0.97 -6.61 3.51
N ASN A 180 -2.07 -5.86 3.43
CA ASN A 180 -3.42 -6.32 3.74
C ASN A 180 -4.25 -6.76 2.51
N TRP A 181 -3.62 -6.96 1.35
CA TRP A 181 -4.30 -7.38 0.11
C TRP A 181 -4.19 -8.89 -0.11
N SER A 182 -5.07 -9.47 -0.94
CA SER A 182 -5.21 -10.94 -0.99
C SER A 182 -4.17 -11.71 -1.80
N VAL A 183 -3.26 -11.05 -2.52
CA VAL A 183 -2.25 -11.74 -3.34
C VAL A 183 -1.07 -12.17 -2.48
N ASP A 184 -0.82 -13.48 -2.41
CA ASP A 184 0.21 -14.13 -1.57
C ASP A 184 0.18 -13.70 -0.08
N TRP A 185 -1.01 -13.32 0.41
CA TRP A 185 -1.18 -12.68 1.71
C TRP A 185 -0.66 -13.52 2.88
N GLY A 186 -0.09 -12.83 3.87
CA GLY A 186 0.29 -13.42 5.16
C GLY A 186 1.61 -14.20 5.12
N LYS A 187 2.23 -14.34 3.94
CA LYS A 187 3.59 -14.86 3.83
C LYS A 187 4.59 -13.85 4.41
N LYS A 188 5.54 -14.37 5.18
CA LYS A 188 6.59 -13.60 5.86
C LYS A 188 7.94 -14.03 5.32
N GLU A 189 8.71 -13.06 4.82
CA GLU A 189 10.08 -13.29 4.40
C GLU A 189 11.02 -13.32 5.62
N LYS A 190 12.30 -13.67 5.40
CA LYS A 190 13.28 -13.82 6.49
C LYS A 190 13.56 -12.52 7.24
N ASP A 191 13.43 -11.41 6.52
CA ASP A 191 13.62 -10.03 6.96
C ASP A 191 12.31 -9.37 7.43
N TYR A 192 11.23 -10.14 7.58
CA TYR A 192 9.93 -9.63 8.01
C TYR A 192 10.01 -8.87 9.34
N ASP A 193 9.51 -7.64 9.36
CA ASP A 193 9.37 -6.83 10.57
C ASP A 193 7.88 -6.66 10.96
N PRO A 194 7.40 -7.23 12.08
CA PRO A 194 6.02 -7.05 12.52
C PRO A 194 5.63 -5.61 12.87
N TYR A 195 6.59 -4.73 13.14
CA TYR A 195 6.33 -3.31 13.43
C TYR A 195 6.12 -2.48 12.16
N GLU A 196 6.58 -2.98 11.00
CA GLU A 196 6.46 -2.31 9.72
C GLU A 196 5.47 -3.00 8.79
N GLU A 197 5.41 -4.34 8.82
CA GLU A 197 4.80 -5.16 7.77
C GLU A 197 3.63 -6.02 8.26
N ASN A 198 3.05 -5.72 9.43
CA ASN A 198 1.91 -6.49 9.95
C ASN A 198 0.77 -6.57 8.91
N PRO A 199 0.45 -7.75 8.34
CA PRO A 199 -0.51 -7.87 7.25
C PRO A 199 -1.98 -7.86 7.72
N GLY A 200 -2.22 -7.77 9.03
CA GLY A 200 -3.54 -7.89 9.63
C GLY A 200 -3.94 -9.35 9.88
N ILE A 201 -5.22 -9.57 10.19
CA ILE A 201 -5.73 -10.90 10.59
C ILE A 201 -6.27 -11.73 9.42
N ALA A 202 -6.54 -11.09 8.29
CA ALA A 202 -7.00 -11.68 7.04
C ALA A 202 -6.78 -10.68 5.90
N PRO A 203 -6.77 -11.11 4.63
CA PRO A 203 -6.85 -10.18 3.51
C PRO A 203 -8.07 -9.27 3.65
N PHE A 204 -7.90 -7.98 3.36
CA PHE A 204 -8.93 -6.95 3.49
C PHE A 204 -9.55 -6.91 4.89
N SER A 205 -8.77 -7.20 5.94
CA SER A 205 -9.25 -6.99 7.32
C SER A 205 -9.47 -5.51 7.62
N GLU A 206 -8.75 -4.61 6.95
CA GLU A 206 -8.80 -3.16 7.21
C GLU A 206 -9.91 -2.46 6.41
N PRO A 207 -10.72 -1.58 7.03
CA PRO A 207 -11.73 -0.82 6.30
C PRO A 207 -11.12 0.06 5.19
N GLU A 208 -9.90 0.58 5.39
CA GLU A 208 -9.16 1.35 4.39
C GLU A 208 -8.96 0.55 3.08
N THR A 209 -8.43 -0.68 3.19
CA THR A 209 -8.17 -1.53 2.02
C THR A 209 -9.47 -2.05 1.39
N GLN A 210 -10.51 -2.27 2.19
CA GLN A 210 -11.85 -2.59 1.68
C GLN A 210 -12.43 -1.46 0.82
N ILE A 211 -12.28 -0.21 1.27
CA ILE A 211 -12.72 0.97 0.51
C ILE A 211 -11.92 1.08 -0.79
N MET A 212 -10.58 1.01 -0.73
CA MET A 212 -9.73 1.10 -1.93
C MET A 212 -10.01 0.00 -2.94
N ARG A 213 -10.23 -1.25 -2.48
CA ARG A 213 -10.68 -2.36 -3.32
C ARG A 213 -12.00 -2.05 -4.03
N LYS A 214 -12.99 -1.49 -3.30
CA LYS A 214 -14.28 -1.12 -3.88
C LYS A 214 -14.15 -0.01 -4.92
N ILE A 215 -13.33 1.01 -4.64
CA ILE A 215 -13.05 2.10 -5.59
C ILE A 215 -12.43 1.51 -6.87
N ALA A 216 -11.37 0.70 -6.75
CA ALA A 216 -10.69 0.15 -7.91
C ALA A 216 -11.59 -0.74 -8.78
N ILE A 217 -12.38 -1.63 -8.16
CA ILE A 217 -13.30 -2.51 -8.91
C ILE A 217 -14.42 -1.72 -9.58
N SER A 218 -15.00 -0.73 -8.89
CA SER A 218 -16.14 0.04 -9.44
C SER A 218 -15.71 1.08 -10.47
N PHE A 219 -14.55 1.69 -10.30
CA PHE A 219 -14.02 2.70 -11.19
C PHE A 219 -13.31 2.08 -12.41
N ASP A 220 -12.82 0.85 -12.30
CA ASP A 220 -12.18 0.10 -13.39
C ASP A 220 -11.09 0.94 -14.10
N PRO A 221 -10.02 1.35 -13.40
CA PRO A 221 -9.04 2.29 -13.95
C PRO A 221 -8.19 1.64 -15.04
N HIS A 222 -7.79 2.46 -16.01
CA HIS A 222 -6.78 2.09 -17.02
C HIS A 222 -5.37 2.22 -16.44
N ILE A 223 -5.15 3.24 -15.60
CA ILE A 223 -3.91 3.47 -14.87
C ILE A 223 -4.22 3.61 -13.39
N TRP A 224 -3.46 2.92 -12.56
CA TRP A 224 -3.44 3.16 -11.12
C TRP A 224 -2.01 3.40 -10.64
N VAL A 225 -1.82 4.40 -9.78
CA VAL A 225 -0.54 4.71 -9.15
C VAL A 225 -0.75 4.87 -7.65
N ASN A 226 -0.01 4.08 -6.87
CA ASN A 226 0.13 4.24 -5.42
C ASN A 226 1.41 5.00 -5.12
N VAL A 227 1.31 6.08 -4.35
CA VAL A 227 2.41 7.03 -4.16
C VAL A 227 2.92 6.96 -2.73
N HIS A 228 4.22 6.74 -2.62
CA HIS A 228 4.97 6.49 -1.40
C HIS A 228 6.21 7.38 -1.31
N SER A 229 6.87 7.34 -0.16
CA SER A 229 8.22 7.86 0.03
C SER A 229 9.05 6.92 0.91
N GLY A 230 10.35 7.21 1.02
CA GLY A 230 11.38 6.37 1.64
C GLY A 230 12.54 6.10 0.70
N MET A 231 12.33 6.26 -0.61
CA MET A 231 13.35 6.19 -1.66
C MET A 231 12.90 6.95 -2.92
N GLU A 232 13.71 6.91 -3.99
CA GLU A 232 13.33 7.41 -5.32
C GLU A 232 13.27 6.26 -6.33
N ALA A 233 12.05 5.85 -6.70
CA ALA A 233 11.83 4.73 -7.60
C ALA A 233 10.47 4.75 -8.29
N LEU A 234 10.43 4.07 -9.43
CA LEU A 234 9.24 3.83 -10.24
C LEU A 234 9.07 2.33 -10.39
N PHE A 235 8.21 1.73 -9.57
CA PHE A 235 7.96 0.30 -9.62
C PHE A 235 6.71 -0.05 -10.40
N MET A 236 6.78 -1.23 -10.99
CA MET A 236 5.66 -1.99 -11.52
C MET A 236 5.62 -3.35 -10.79
N PRO A 237 4.57 -4.18 -10.99
CA PRO A 237 4.56 -5.54 -10.47
C PRO A 237 5.79 -6.35 -10.93
N TYR A 238 6.14 -7.44 -10.27
CA TYR A 238 5.54 -7.91 -9.03
C TYR A 238 6.30 -7.40 -7.80
N ASP A 239 5.61 -7.27 -6.67
CA ASP A 239 6.24 -7.02 -5.37
C ASP A 239 6.57 -8.35 -4.66
N HIS A 240 5.66 -9.32 -4.71
CA HIS A 240 5.85 -10.64 -4.07
C HIS A 240 6.74 -11.61 -4.84
N LYS A 241 7.14 -11.25 -6.07
CA LYS A 241 8.00 -12.09 -6.92
C LYS A 241 9.22 -11.30 -7.37
N ASN A 242 10.39 -11.95 -7.34
CA ASN A 242 11.62 -11.44 -7.96
C ASN A 242 11.57 -11.65 -9.49
N ARG A 243 10.59 -11.04 -10.16
CA ARG A 243 10.50 -10.96 -11.62
C ARG A 243 9.51 -9.87 -12.03
N THR A 244 9.76 -9.30 -13.20
CA THR A 244 8.76 -8.47 -13.89
C THR A 244 7.73 -9.36 -14.61
N PRO A 245 6.45 -8.96 -14.72
CA PRO A 245 5.50 -9.59 -15.62
C PRO A 245 6.03 -9.61 -17.05
N ASP A 246 5.61 -10.62 -17.81
CA ASP A 246 5.99 -10.77 -19.22
C ASP A 246 4.89 -10.22 -20.15
N GLY A 247 5.24 -10.04 -21.42
CA GLY A 247 4.29 -9.71 -22.48
C GLY A 247 4.11 -8.20 -22.75
N LEU A 248 3.30 -7.91 -23.76
CA LEU A 248 3.12 -6.55 -24.30
C LEU A 248 2.63 -5.52 -23.26
N PRO A 249 1.66 -5.83 -22.36
CA PRO A 249 1.25 -4.88 -21.33
C PRO A 249 2.41 -4.44 -20.42
N SER A 250 3.23 -5.39 -19.99
CA SER A 250 4.41 -5.12 -19.17
C SER A 250 5.46 -4.28 -19.91
N GLN A 251 5.69 -4.55 -21.19
CA GLN A 251 6.59 -3.73 -22.02
C GLN A 251 6.12 -2.28 -22.11
N ARG A 252 4.82 -2.04 -22.25
CA ARG A 252 4.25 -0.67 -22.29
C ARG A 252 4.42 0.04 -20.95
N MET A 253 4.15 -0.66 -19.84
CA MET A 253 4.41 -0.13 -18.51
C MET A 253 5.87 0.28 -18.37
N ARG A 254 6.81 -0.60 -18.74
CA ARG A 254 8.25 -0.31 -18.71
C ARG A 254 8.63 0.90 -19.56
N LEU A 255 8.13 1.01 -20.79
CA LEU A 255 8.39 2.16 -21.66
C LEU A 255 7.91 3.48 -21.06
N LEU A 256 6.73 3.47 -20.42
CA LEU A 256 6.24 4.64 -19.69
C LEU A 256 7.18 4.99 -18.52
N LEU A 257 7.63 4.00 -17.75
CA LEU A 257 8.57 4.23 -16.64
C LEU A 257 9.93 4.75 -17.12
N GLU A 258 10.45 4.24 -18.23
CA GLU A 258 11.71 4.70 -18.84
C GLU A 258 11.61 6.16 -19.28
N GLU A 259 10.50 6.54 -19.93
CA GLU A 259 10.25 7.92 -20.33
C GLU A 259 10.15 8.85 -19.11
N LEU A 260 9.38 8.47 -18.08
CA LEU A 260 9.26 9.24 -16.85
C LEU A 260 10.61 9.40 -16.13
N ASN A 261 11.39 8.32 -16.05
CA ASN A 261 12.71 8.35 -15.43
C ASN A 261 13.66 9.28 -16.19
N ASN A 262 13.63 9.24 -17.52
CA ASN A 262 14.46 10.09 -18.37
C ASN A 262 14.11 11.58 -18.23
N VAL A 263 12.81 11.91 -18.27
CA VAL A 263 12.34 13.31 -18.31
C VAL A 263 12.31 13.95 -16.93
N HIS A 264 11.82 13.24 -15.89
CA HIS A 264 11.51 13.84 -14.59
C HIS A 264 12.44 13.41 -13.46
N CYS A 265 13.00 12.20 -13.52
CA CYS A 265 13.96 11.75 -12.52
C CYS A 265 15.43 11.98 -12.94
N HIS A 266 15.70 12.41 -14.18
CA HIS A 266 17.05 12.50 -14.75
C HIS A 266 17.85 11.19 -14.62
N LYS A 267 17.19 10.04 -14.87
CA LYS A 267 17.74 8.68 -14.77
C LYS A 267 18.19 8.27 -13.35
N ARG A 268 17.80 9.04 -12.32
CA ARG A 268 18.12 8.73 -10.92
C ARG A 268 17.18 7.70 -10.30
N CYS A 269 15.93 7.63 -10.77
CA CYS A 269 14.95 6.70 -10.20
C CYS A 269 15.30 5.28 -10.62
N MET A 270 15.21 4.36 -9.66
CA MET A 270 15.22 2.93 -9.95
C MET A 270 13.92 2.55 -10.68
N ILE A 271 14.00 1.70 -11.71
CA ILE A 271 12.83 1.21 -12.45
C ILE A 271 12.75 -0.31 -12.44
N GLY A 272 11.55 -0.88 -12.45
CA GLY A 272 11.33 -2.33 -12.63
C GLY A 272 10.32 -2.93 -11.65
N SER A 273 10.37 -4.24 -11.47
CA SER A 273 9.49 -4.94 -10.52
C SER A 273 9.87 -4.60 -9.09
N GLY A 274 8.92 -4.27 -8.22
CA GLY A 274 9.20 -3.95 -6.81
C GLY A 274 10.05 -5.04 -6.11
N GLY A 275 9.65 -6.30 -6.23
CA GLY A 275 10.33 -7.45 -5.63
C GLY A 275 11.65 -7.84 -6.31
N GLY A 276 11.88 -7.37 -7.54
CA GLY A 276 13.11 -7.67 -8.28
C GLY A 276 14.15 -6.55 -8.28
N SER A 277 13.72 -5.30 -8.08
CA SER A 277 14.59 -4.13 -8.13
C SER A 277 15.12 -3.72 -6.75
N VAL A 278 14.35 -3.92 -5.66
CA VAL A 278 14.70 -3.43 -4.31
C VAL A 278 15.40 -4.48 -3.44
N GLY A 279 15.35 -5.75 -3.83
CA GLY A 279 16.07 -6.83 -3.15
C GLY A 279 15.35 -7.47 -1.95
N TYR A 280 14.09 -7.09 -1.68
CA TYR A 280 13.20 -7.81 -0.76
C TYR A 280 11.84 -8.05 -1.42
N LEU A 281 11.09 -9.05 -0.92
CA LEU A 281 9.77 -9.39 -1.45
C LEU A 281 8.68 -8.91 -0.49
N ALA A 282 7.68 -8.21 -1.02
CA ALA A 282 6.54 -7.75 -0.25
C ALA A 282 5.29 -8.54 -0.65
N HIS A 283 4.56 -9.06 0.35
CA HIS A 283 3.39 -9.91 0.17
C HIS A 283 2.11 -9.17 0.54
N GLY A 284 1.00 -9.51 -0.12
CA GLY A 284 -0.27 -8.85 0.15
C GLY A 284 -0.28 -7.37 -0.21
N THR A 285 0.41 -6.97 -1.28
CA THR A 285 0.51 -5.57 -1.71
C THR A 285 -0.68 -5.15 -2.58
N ALA A 286 -0.95 -3.84 -2.57
CA ALA A 286 -1.96 -3.22 -3.43
C ALA A 286 -1.61 -3.42 -4.90
N THR A 287 -0.35 -3.23 -5.28
CA THR A 287 0.12 -3.28 -6.67
C THR A 287 -0.05 -4.64 -7.31
N ASP A 288 0.29 -5.71 -6.59
CA ASP A 288 0.07 -7.06 -7.09
C ASP A 288 -1.41 -7.40 -7.22
N TYR A 289 -2.26 -6.92 -6.31
CA TYR A 289 -3.71 -7.10 -6.41
C TYR A 289 -4.33 -6.33 -7.57
N MET A 290 -3.92 -5.06 -7.78
CA MET A 290 -4.39 -4.25 -8.90
C MET A 290 -4.04 -4.90 -10.24
N HIS A 291 -2.83 -5.48 -10.34
CA HIS A 291 -2.39 -6.18 -11.54
C HIS A 291 -3.07 -7.54 -11.75
N ASP A 292 -3.03 -8.44 -10.76
CA ASP A 292 -3.46 -9.84 -10.96
C ASP A 292 -4.97 -10.04 -10.83
N VAL A 293 -5.62 -9.25 -9.97
CA VAL A 293 -7.04 -9.45 -9.62
C VAL A 293 -7.93 -8.41 -10.29
N VAL A 294 -7.62 -7.13 -10.13
CA VAL A 294 -8.42 -6.04 -10.76
C VAL A 294 -8.14 -5.96 -12.26
N ARG A 295 -6.97 -6.43 -12.71
CA ARG A 295 -6.53 -6.37 -14.12
C ARG A 295 -6.40 -4.94 -14.63
N VAL A 296 -5.94 -4.03 -13.77
CA VAL A 296 -5.58 -2.67 -14.19
C VAL A 296 -4.47 -2.78 -15.25
N PRO A 297 -4.66 -2.24 -16.48
CA PRO A 297 -3.69 -2.36 -17.55
C PRO A 297 -2.30 -1.84 -17.20
N MET A 298 -2.23 -0.78 -16.38
CA MET A 298 -0.98 -0.23 -15.86
C MET A 298 -1.12 0.13 -14.38
N SER A 299 -0.55 -0.71 -13.51
CA SER A 299 -0.51 -0.50 -12.05
C SER A 299 0.91 -0.19 -11.59
N PHE A 300 1.11 0.85 -10.79
CA PHE A 300 2.44 1.29 -10.38
C PHE A 300 2.53 1.62 -8.88
N THR A 301 3.73 1.46 -8.33
CA THR A 301 4.13 2.02 -7.02
C THR A 301 5.22 3.06 -7.27
N PHE A 302 4.99 4.31 -6.93
CA PHE A 302 5.98 5.38 -7.09
C PHE A 302 6.51 5.82 -5.73
N GLU A 303 7.83 5.78 -5.57
CA GLU A 303 8.55 6.28 -4.40
C GLU A 303 9.16 7.64 -4.77
N ILE A 304 8.65 8.71 -4.16
CA ILE A 304 8.87 10.07 -4.68
C ILE A 304 10.00 10.85 -3.99
N TYR A 305 10.49 10.34 -2.87
CA TYR A 305 11.50 10.99 -2.07
C TYR A 305 12.09 10.01 -1.06
N GLY A 306 13.40 10.07 -0.82
CA GLY A 306 14.03 9.44 0.33
C GLY A 306 15.34 10.13 0.68
N ASP A 307 15.61 10.31 1.97
CA ASP A 307 16.88 10.86 2.44
C ASP A 307 17.75 9.78 3.08
N ASN A 308 18.69 9.25 2.29
CA ASN A 308 19.65 8.23 2.74
C ASN A 308 20.69 8.76 3.73
N THR A 309 20.72 10.08 4.01
CA THR A 309 21.58 10.68 5.03
C THR A 309 20.88 10.77 6.40
N ALA A 310 19.57 10.52 6.46
CA ALA A 310 18.84 10.46 7.71
C ALA A 310 19.32 9.26 8.54
N THR A 311 19.39 9.45 9.87
CA THR A 311 19.65 8.31 10.77
C THR A 311 18.42 7.41 10.81
N LEU A 312 18.60 6.12 11.16
CA LEU A 312 17.49 5.17 11.32
C LEU A 312 16.42 5.61 12.34
N LYS A 313 16.75 6.58 13.21
CA LYS A 313 15.82 7.12 14.21
C LYS A 313 15.05 8.36 13.71
N ASP A 314 15.52 9.00 12.65
CA ASP A 314 14.92 10.23 12.11
C ASP A 314 13.98 9.91 10.93
N CYS A 315 12.89 9.23 11.24
CA CYS A 315 11.91 8.81 10.25
C CYS A 315 11.31 10.00 9.49
N PHE A 316 11.04 11.12 10.16
CA PHE A 316 10.43 12.25 9.46
C PHE A 316 11.32 12.73 8.31
N LYS A 317 12.61 12.98 8.57
CA LYS A 317 13.58 13.40 7.56
C LYS A 317 13.78 12.34 6.47
N MET A 318 13.80 11.06 6.83
CA MET A 318 13.99 9.96 5.88
C MET A 318 12.88 9.94 4.81
N PHE A 319 11.64 10.22 5.20
CA PHE A 319 10.45 10.10 4.35
C PHE A 319 9.93 11.44 3.81
N ASN A 320 10.41 12.58 4.31
CA ASN A 320 9.85 13.89 3.99
C ASN A 320 10.94 14.97 3.85
N PRO A 321 10.92 15.80 2.78
CA PRO A 321 11.78 16.98 2.68
C PRO A 321 11.65 17.91 3.90
N VAL A 322 12.79 18.36 4.43
CA VAL A 322 12.84 19.21 5.64
C VAL A 322 13.12 20.69 5.35
N ASP A 323 13.38 21.02 4.08
CA ASP A 323 13.66 22.37 3.60
C ASP A 323 12.74 22.76 2.42
N HIS A 324 12.44 24.05 2.28
CA HIS A 324 11.55 24.56 1.24
C HIS A 324 12.02 24.27 -0.19
N THR A 325 13.33 24.23 -0.43
CA THR A 325 13.88 24.05 -1.78
C THR A 325 13.63 22.62 -2.25
N THR A 326 13.98 21.64 -1.42
CA THR A 326 13.74 20.22 -1.71
C THR A 326 12.26 19.92 -1.75
N PHE A 327 11.46 20.47 -0.83
CA PHE A 327 10.01 20.30 -0.82
C PHE A 327 9.36 20.77 -2.14
N LYS A 328 9.66 22.00 -2.56
CA LYS A 328 9.13 22.54 -3.83
C LYS A 328 9.62 21.78 -5.04
N ARG A 329 10.89 21.33 -5.04
CA ARG A 329 11.45 20.51 -6.12
C ARG A 329 10.68 19.20 -6.26
N VAL A 330 10.52 18.45 -5.17
CA VAL A 330 9.76 17.18 -5.15
C VAL A 330 8.34 17.40 -5.67
N LEU A 331 7.62 18.41 -5.16
CA LEU A 331 6.26 18.68 -5.62
C LEU A 331 6.19 19.05 -7.10
N ASN A 332 7.12 19.86 -7.62
CA ASN A 332 7.12 20.27 -9.02
C ASN A 332 7.51 19.12 -9.96
N ASP A 333 8.58 18.40 -9.66
CA ASP A 333 9.10 17.31 -10.50
C ASP A 333 8.05 16.20 -10.62
N TRP A 334 7.46 15.78 -9.48
CA TRP A 334 6.46 14.72 -9.48
C TRP A 334 5.11 15.15 -10.02
N SER A 335 4.69 16.39 -9.80
CA SER A 335 3.52 16.92 -10.49
C SER A 335 3.72 16.89 -12.02
N ALA A 336 4.90 17.28 -12.51
CA ALA A 336 5.21 17.19 -13.95
C ALA A 336 5.19 15.75 -14.48
N ALA A 337 5.68 14.79 -13.69
CA ALA A 337 5.60 13.36 -14.01
C ALA A 337 4.14 12.87 -14.13
N PHE A 338 3.27 13.20 -13.17
CA PHE A 338 1.86 12.81 -13.23
C PHE A 338 1.14 13.42 -14.44
N PHE A 339 1.39 14.68 -14.76
CA PHE A 339 0.80 15.29 -15.95
C PHE A 339 1.34 14.71 -17.26
N THR A 340 2.57 14.18 -17.26
CA THR A 340 3.09 13.37 -18.38
C THR A 340 2.36 12.05 -18.50
N ILE A 341 1.99 11.39 -17.39
CA ILE A 341 1.13 10.20 -17.40
C ILE A 341 -0.25 10.53 -17.95
N PHE A 342 -0.86 11.64 -17.54
CA PHE A 342 -2.17 12.05 -18.05
C PHE A 342 -2.15 12.24 -19.56
N LYS A 343 -1.04 12.74 -20.10
CA LYS A 343 -0.79 12.90 -21.53
C LYS A 343 -0.51 11.59 -22.27
N LEU A 344 0.42 10.78 -21.78
CA LEU A 344 0.90 9.61 -22.52
C LEU A 344 0.05 8.35 -22.29
N GLY A 345 -0.62 8.25 -21.16
CA GLY A 345 -1.43 7.10 -20.77
C GLY A 345 -2.47 6.69 -21.81
N PRO A 346 -3.35 7.61 -22.28
CA PRO A 346 -4.34 7.31 -23.31
C PRO A 346 -3.72 6.76 -24.60
N HIS A 347 -2.59 7.31 -25.04
CA HIS A 347 -1.91 6.88 -26.27
C HIS A 347 -1.28 5.49 -26.16
N GLN A 348 -0.77 5.12 -24.99
CA GLN A 348 -0.17 3.80 -24.76
C GLN A 348 -1.21 2.66 -24.79
N ILE A 349 -2.49 2.96 -24.58
CA ILE A 349 -3.57 1.97 -24.57
C ILE A 349 -4.33 1.94 -25.91
N ASP A 350 -4.61 3.10 -26.53
CA ASP A 350 -5.46 3.20 -27.73
C ASP A 350 -4.84 2.65 -29.03
N VAL A 351 -3.50 2.60 -29.14
CA VAL A 351 -2.79 2.15 -30.37
C VAL A 351 -3.20 0.74 -30.86
N HIS A 352 -3.86 -0.08 -30.03
CA HIS A 352 -4.37 -1.39 -30.46
C HIS A 352 -5.83 -1.70 -30.17
N SER A 353 -6.63 -0.81 -29.57
CA SER A 353 -8.10 -0.96 -29.58
C SER A 353 -8.60 -1.06 -31.03
N LYS A 354 -8.01 -0.28 -31.94
CA LYS A 354 -8.29 -0.33 -33.39
C LYS A 354 -7.71 -1.55 -34.12
N ALA A 355 -6.72 -2.23 -33.55
CA ALA A 355 -6.16 -3.46 -34.12
C ALA A 355 -6.84 -4.73 -33.61
N ALA A 356 -7.39 -4.69 -32.40
CA ALA A 356 -8.13 -5.80 -31.79
C ALA A 356 -9.57 -5.94 -32.33
N VAL A 357 -10.14 -4.87 -32.90
CA VAL A 357 -11.48 -4.88 -33.52
C VAL A 357 -11.54 -5.78 -34.78
N SER A 358 -10.42 -6.22 -35.36
CA SER A 358 -10.44 -7.15 -36.50
C SER A 358 -10.44 -8.64 -36.13
N SER A 359 -10.35 -9.01 -34.84
CA SER A 359 -10.33 -10.43 -34.43
C SER A 359 -11.38 -10.82 -33.38
N MET A 360 -12.36 -9.95 -33.12
CA MET A 360 -13.36 -10.21 -32.09
C MET A 360 -14.62 -10.88 -32.68
N ASP A 361 -14.54 -12.19 -32.86
CA ASP A 361 -15.72 -13.05 -32.88
C ASP A 361 -15.38 -14.42 -32.27
N LYS A 362 -15.38 -14.46 -30.94
CA LYS A 362 -15.79 -15.66 -30.20
C LYS A 362 -16.12 -15.32 -28.77
N TRP A 363 -17.41 -15.24 -28.51
CA TRP A 363 -17.96 -15.24 -27.16
C TRP A 363 -17.62 -16.58 -26.50
N VAL A 364 -16.78 -16.54 -25.47
CA VAL A 364 -16.45 -17.71 -24.66
C VAL A 364 -17.36 -17.71 -23.43
N SER A 365 -18.17 -18.77 -23.33
CA SER A 365 -19.06 -19.05 -22.20
C SER A 365 -18.26 -19.20 -20.91
N ILE A 366 -18.86 -18.80 -19.79
CA ILE A 366 -18.30 -18.89 -18.43
C ILE A 366 -17.90 -20.33 -18.04
N ASP A 367 -18.45 -21.33 -18.73
CA ASP A 367 -18.13 -22.75 -18.53
C ASP A 367 -16.73 -23.12 -19.06
N GLU A 368 -16.23 -22.47 -20.12
CA GLU A 368 -14.89 -22.71 -20.67
C GLU A 368 -13.78 -22.15 -19.74
N TYR A 369 -14.11 -21.14 -18.92
CA TYR A 369 -13.21 -20.59 -17.89
C TYR A 369 -13.00 -21.59 -16.73
N PHE A 370 -14.03 -22.33 -16.34
CA PHE A 370 -13.91 -23.37 -15.31
C PHE A 370 -13.12 -24.59 -15.79
N ASP A 371 -13.29 -25.00 -17.06
CA ASP A 371 -12.55 -26.14 -17.61
C ASP A 371 -11.06 -25.82 -17.86
N GLY A 372 -10.73 -24.61 -18.31
CA GLY A 372 -9.33 -24.16 -18.43
C GLY A 372 -8.60 -24.08 -17.09
N TYR A 373 -9.31 -23.65 -16.03
CA TYR A 373 -8.77 -23.58 -14.67
C TYR A 373 -8.50 -24.98 -14.06
N LEU A 374 -9.30 -25.99 -14.44
CA LEU A 374 -9.13 -27.38 -13.98
C LEU A 374 -8.07 -28.15 -14.79
N MET A 375 -7.96 -27.93 -16.10
CA MET A 375 -6.96 -28.60 -16.94
C MET A 375 -5.52 -28.14 -16.65
N GLY A 376 -5.31 -26.85 -16.34
CA GLY A 376 -3.98 -26.31 -15.99
C GLY A 376 -3.38 -26.84 -14.68
N ARG A 377 -4.20 -27.50 -13.84
CA ARG A 377 -3.79 -28.10 -12.56
C ARG A 377 -3.36 -29.57 -12.67
N ARG A 378 -3.77 -30.27 -13.73
CA ARG A 378 -3.52 -31.72 -13.90
C ARG A 378 -2.05 -32.05 -14.22
N ASN A 379 -1.36 -31.18 -14.96
CA ASN A 379 0.03 -31.44 -15.38
C ASN A 379 1.11 -31.12 -14.34
N ARG A 380 0.77 -30.53 -13.18
CA ARG A 380 1.75 -30.11 -12.16
C ARG A 380 1.66 -30.87 -10.81
N TYR A 381 0.71 -31.79 -10.66
CA TYR A 381 0.36 -32.42 -9.37
C TYR A 381 0.59 -33.94 -9.25
N GLY A 382 1.26 -34.58 -10.23
CA GLY A 382 1.49 -36.04 -10.18
C GLY A 382 2.27 -36.54 -8.96
N LYS A 383 3.08 -35.69 -8.32
CA LYS A 383 3.90 -36.06 -7.15
C LYS A 383 3.38 -35.53 -5.80
N LYS A 384 2.35 -34.67 -5.80
CA LYS A 384 1.71 -34.13 -4.58
C LYS A 384 0.37 -34.81 -4.25
N MET A 385 -0.20 -35.58 -5.19
CA MET A 385 -1.46 -36.30 -5.01
C MET A 385 -1.37 -37.39 -3.93
N GLU A 386 -0.29 -38.17 -3.86
CA GLU A 386 -0.17 -39.24 -2.85
C GLU A 386 -0.22 -38.71 -1.41
N VAL A 387 0.40 -37.56 -1.13
CA VAL A 387 0.42 -36.98 0.23
C VAL A 387 -0.92 -36.31 0.60
N LEU A 388 -1.62 -35.74 -0.38
CA LEU A 388 -2.94 -35.11 -0.21
C LEU A 388 -4.07 -36.14 -0.14
N GLU A 389 -3.94 -37.28 -0.83
CA GLU A 389 -4.92 -38.36 -0.82
C GLU A 389 -4.92 -39.08 0.54
N VAL A 390 -3.74 -39.31 1.13
CA VAL A 390 -3.61 -39.80 2.51
C VAL A 390 -4.24 -38.83 3.52
N GLY A 391 -3.97 -37.52 3.40
CA GLY A 391 -4.55 -36.50 4.29
C GLY A 391 -6.07 -36.35 4.14
N MET A 392 -6.61 -36.44 2.92
CA MET A 392 -8.07 -36.40 2.70
C MET A 392 -8.78 -37.68 3.15
N GLN A 393 -8.10 -38.83 3.12
CA GLN A 393 -8.64 -40.09 3.61
C GLN A 393 -8.73 -40.12 5.13
N GLU A 394 -7.76 -39.53 5.83
CA GLU A 394 -7.83 -39.30 7.27
C GLU A 394 -8.96 -38.32 7.64
N ILE A 395 -9.09 -37.19 6.93
CA ILE A 395 -10.16 -36.20 7.18
C ILE A 395 -11.55 -36.82 6.94
N ARG A 396 -11.74 -37.63 5.89
CA ARG A 396 -13.00 -38.35 5.65
C ARG A 396 -13.30 -39.36 6.75
N THR A 397 -12.27 -40.00 7.31
CA THR A 397 -12.42 -40.94 8.42
C THR A 397 -12.84 -40.21 9.71
N TYR A 398 -12.21 -39.08 10.03
CA TYR A 398 -12.61 -38.23 11.15
C TYR A 398 -14.03 -37.69 11.00
N PHE A 399 -14.43 -37.29 9.80
CA PHE A 399 -15.78 -36.79 9.54
C PHE A 399 -16.85 -37.89 9.66
N ARG A 400 -16.55 -39.12 9.22
CA ARG A 400 -17.43 -40.29 9.41
C ARG A 400 -17.56 -40.67 10.89
N LEU A 401 -16.46 -40.64 11.65
CA LEU A 401 -16.47 -40.91 13.08
C LEU A 401 -17.23 -39.82 13.86
N PHE A 402 -17.10 -38.56 13.46
CA PHE A 402 -17.86 -37.44 14.03
C PHE A 402 -19.36 -37.53 13.74
N LEU A 403 -19.75 -37.91 12.52
CA LEU A 403 -21.16 -38.16 12.18
C LEU A 403 -21.72 -39.35 12.95
N LEU A 404 -20.95 -40.44 13.08
CA LEU A 404 -21.36 -41.62 13.83
C LEU A 404 -21.55 -41.29 15.32
N SER A 405 -20.64 -40.52 15.92
CA SER A 405 -20.77 -40.10 17.32
C SER A 405 -21.96 -39.17 17.54
N SER A 406 -22.22 -38.26 16.58
CA SER A 406 -23.38 -37.36 16.62
C SER A 406 -24.70 -38.12 16.52
N VAL A 407 -24.79 -39.14 15.65
CA VAL A 407 -25.97 -40.00 15.51
C VAL A 407 -26.19 -40.85 16.77
N LEU A 408 -25.13 -41.43 17.35
CA LEU A 408 -25.23 -42.19 18.59
C LEU A 408 -25.71 -41.31 19.76
N LEU A 409 -25.19 -40.07 19.87
CA LEU A 409 -25.67 -39.10 20.85
C LEU A 409 -27.15 -38.75 20.65
N LEU A 410 -27.59 -38.60 19.39
CA LEU A 410 -28.99 -38.37 19.07
C LEU A 410 -29.88 -39.55 19.49
N PHE A 411 -29.45 -40.80 19.21
CA PHE A 411 -30.17 -42.00 19.63
C PHE A 411 -30.24 -42.15 21.15
N MET A 412 -29.16 -41.82 21.88
CA MET A 412 -29.16 -41.80 23.35
C MET A 412 -30.13 -40.75 23.90
N PHE A 413 -30.22 -39.58 23.25
CA PHE A 413 -31.15 -38.51 23.62
C PHE A 413 -32.62 -38.91 23.35
N CYS A 414 -32.90 -39.47 22.17
CA CYS A 414 -34.23 -39.96 21.81
C CYS A 414 -34.68 -41.15 22.69
N SER A 415 -33.76 -42.04 23.07
CA SER A 415 -34.05 -43.17 23.97
C SER A 415 -34.36 -42.71 25.41
N ARG A 416 -33.78 -41.58 25.85
CA ARG A 416 -34.13 -40.96 27.14
C ARG A 416 -35.52 -40.32 27.11
N ILE A 417 -35.89 -39.66 26.00
CA ILE A 417 -37.21 -39.03 25.84
C ILE A 417 -38.33 -40.09 25.70
N SER A 418 -38.05 -41.23 25.07
CA SER A 418 -39.02 -42.32 24.94
C SER A 418 -39.35 -43.00 26.28
N LYS A 419 -38.44 -42.98 27.27
CA LYS A 419 -38.66 -43.55 28.60
C LYS A 419 -39.47 -42.66 29.55
N THR A 420 -39.68 -41.38 29.22
CA THR A 420 -40.50 -40.44 30.01
C THR A 420 -41.96 -40.38 29.57
N GLY A 421 -42.38 -41.18 28.58
CA GLY A 421 -43.72 -41.14 27.97
C GLY A 421 -44.69 -42.28 28.34
N ARG A 422 -44.57 -42.91 29.52
CA ARG A 422 -45.58 -43.85 30.04
C ARG A 422 -45.94 -43.54 31.49
N GLN A 423 -46.95 -42.67 31.67
CA GLN A 423 -47.85 -42.75 32.83
C GLN A 423 -49.21 -43.20 32.33
N ILE A 424 -49.62 -44.37 32.83
CA ILE A 424 -50.88 -45.04 32.57
C ILE A 424 -51.96 -44.30 33.37
N VAL A 425 -52.96 -43.73 32.70
CA VAL A 425 -54.24 -43.40 33.33
C VAL A 425 -55.12 -44.64 33.22
N SER A 426 -55.29 -45.35 34.33
CA SER A 426 -56.22 -46.46 34.47
C SER A 426 -57.63 -45.94 34.71
N ALA A 427 -58.58 -46.59 34.04
CA ALA A 427 -60.01 -46.34 34.05
C ALA A 427 -60.68 -46.54 35.41
N ILE A 428 -61.80 -45.83 35.61
CA ILE A 428 -62.92 -46.28 36.46
C ILE A 428 -64.19 -46.13 35.61
N PRO A 429 -64.99 -47.19 35.45
CA PRO A 429 -66.41 -47.06 35.20
C PRO A 429 -67.25 -47.71 36.32
N ILE A 430 -68.31 -46.96 36.69
CA ILE A 430 -69.48 -47.25 37.52
C ILE A 430 -69.25 -47.27 39.04
#